data_AF-A0A421JXQ5-F1
#
_entry.id   AF-A0A421JXQ5-F1
#
_cell.length_a   1.000
_cell.length_b   1.000
_cell.length_c   1.000
_cell.angle_alpha   90.00
_cell.angle_beta   90.00
_cell.angle_gamma   90.00
#
_symmetry.space_group_name_H-M   'P 1'
#
loop_
_entity.id
_entity.type
_entity.pdbx_description
1 polymer ?
#
loop_
_entity_poly.entity_id
_entity_poly.type
_entity_poly.pdbx_seq_one_letter_code
_entity_poly.pdbx_strand_id
1 'polypeptide(L)'
;MQLKTISIALCTLLIFSPSVVFSQDSGLNANSENFKGTAIYLTAVEREAVLSEMRGFVESTAGIVKGIADENMEMVTANARKSGKKAGAHMPHTLHKKLPASFKKLGSDTHRRFDELALDAEQLGDVGHALSQLGALLDNCVSCHSLFRIKVR
;
A
#
# COMPACT_ATOMS: atom_id res chain seq x y z
N MET A 1 14.42 42.55 -56.32
CA MET A 1 13.51 43.62 -55.85
C MET A 1 12.32 42.96 -55.18
N GLN A 2 12.33 42.83 -53.85
CA GLN A 2 11.66 43.73 -52.89
C GLN A 2 10.12 43.65 -53.05
N LEU A 3 9.38 42.88 -52.25
CA LEU A 3 8.98 43.06 -50.84
C LEU A 3 7.48 43.42 -50.80
N LYS A 4 6.66 42.62 -50.10
CA LYS A 4 5.79 43.13 -49.03
C LYS A 4 5.08 41.99 -48.29
N THR A 5 5.43 41.92 -47.02
CA THR A 5 4.80 41.23 -45.91
C THR A 5 3.33 41.63 -45.74
N ILE A 6 2.46 40.65 -45.53
CA ILE A 6 1.16 40.88 -44.90
C ILE A 6 1.21 40.17 -43.54
N SER A 7 1.34 41.00 -42.50
CA SER A 7 1.23 40.64 -41.11
C SER A 7 -0.21 40.90 -40.66
N ILE A 8 -0.95 39.86 -40.31
CA ILE A 8 -2.17 39.91 -39.49
C ILE A 8 -2.05 38.70 -38.55
N ALA A 9 -1.37 38.86 -37.42
CA ALA A 9 -1.98 39.22 -36.14
C ALA A 9 -2.99 38.17 -35.62
N LEU A 10 -2.54 37.48 -34.57
CA LEU A 10 -3.29 37.30 -33.33
C LEU A 10 -4.42 36.24 -33.27
N CYS A 11 -4.05 35.03 -32.82
CA CYS A 11 -4.83 34.30 -31.81
C CYS A 11 -4.02 33.13 -31.22
N THR A 12 -2.92 33.46 -30.55
CA THR A 12 -2.38 32.60 -29.49
C THR A 12 -3.25 32.76 -28.24
N LEU A 13 -4.40 32.07 -28.19
CA LEU A 13 -5.04 31.68 -26.92
C LEU A 13 -4.48 30.28 -26.59
N LEU A 14 -3.45 30.13 -25.75
CA LEU A 14 -3.58 30.15 -24.29
C LEU A 14 -4.86 29.46 -23.79
N ILE A 15 -5.00 28.16 -24.07
CA ILE A 15 -5.65 27.28 -23.09
C ILE A 15 -4.56 26.84 -22.12
N PHE A 16 -4.20 27.80 -21.27
CA PHE A 16 -3.57 27.58 -19.98
C PHE A 16 -4.57 26.72 -19.22
N SER A 17 -4.44 25.39 -19.27
CA SER A 17 -5.18 24.53 -18.35
C SER A 17 -4.72 24.94 -16.96
N PRO A 18 -5.59 25.56 -16.14
CA PRO A 18 -5.19 25.89 -14.79
C PRO A 18 -4.85 24.55 -14.15
N SER A 19 -3.59 24.42 -13.74
CA SER A 19 -3.15 23.39 -12.82
C SER A 19 -4.25 23.27 -11.77
N VAL A 20 -4.97 22.16 -11.77
CA VAL A 20 -5.81 21.80 -10.64
C VAL A 20 -4.81 21.60 -9.52
N VAL A 21 -4.57 22.68 -8.78
CA VAL A 21 -3.94 22.63 -7.48
C VAL A 21 -4.91 21.82 -6.67
N PHE A 22 -4.64 20.52 -6.56
CA PHE A 22 -5.27 19.68 -5.58
C PHE A 22 -4.84 20.26 -4.23
N SER A 23 -5.65 21.17 -3.69
CA SER A 23 -5.48 21.64 -2.33
C SER A 23 -5.60 20.39 -1.47
N GLN A 24 -4.45 19.94 -0.96
CA GLN A 24 -4.40 18.94 0.08
C GLN A 24 -5.09 19.56 1.28
N ASP A 25 -6.33 19.14 1.52
CA ASP A 25 -7.09 19.49 2.71
C ASP A 25 -6.22 19.19 3.95
N SER A 26 -5.70 20.25 4.55
CA SER A 26 -4.93 20.23 5.80
C SER A 26 -5.85 20.18 7.04
N GLY A 27 -7.15 19.91 6.83
CA GLY A 27 -8.21 20.05 7.83
C GLY A 27 -8.82 18.75 8.36
N LEU A 28 -8.32 17.54 8.04
CA LEU A 28 -8.78 16.34 8.75
C LEU A 28 -8.00 16.16 10.07
N ASN A 29 -8.57 16.74 11.13
CA ASN A 29 -8.23 16.65 12.54
C ASN A 29 -7.34 15.43 12.86
N ALA A 30 -6.04 15.66 13.11
CA ALA A 30 -5.12 14.61 13.54
C ALA A 30 -5.55 13.94 14.87
N ASN A 31 -6.53 14.51 15.57
CA ASN A 31 -7.29 13.87 16.63
C ASN A 31 -8.74 13.73 16.19
N SER A 32 -9.09 12.62 15.53
CA SER A 32 -10.48 12.18 15.63
C SER A 32 -10.69 11.73 17.07
N GLU A 33 -11.35 12.55 17.88
CA GLU A 33 -11.70 12.22 19.28
C GLU A 33 -12.53 10.92 19.39
N ASN A 34 -12.99 10.39 18.25
CA ASN A 34 -13.78 9.17 18.14
C ASN A 34 -12.99 7.88 17.81
N PHE A 35 -11.65 7.90 17.78
CA PHE A 35 -10.90 6.65 17.57
C PHE A 35 -10.81 5.83 18.84
N LYS A 36 -11.41 4.64 18.80
CA LYS A 36 -11.43 3.70 19.94
C LYS A 36 -10.27 2.71 19.96
N GLY A 37 -9.41 2.72 18.94
CA GLY A 37 -8.25 1.83 18.87
C GLY A 37 -7.04 2.36 19.62
N THR A 38 -5.93 1.63 19.54
CA THR A 38 -4.66 1.95 20.21
C THR A 38 -3.78 2.83 19.33
N ALA A 39 -3.37 3.99 19.86
CA ALA A 39 -2.35 4.82 19.24
C ALA A 39 -0.94 4.27 19.56
N ILE A 40 -0.13 4.05 18.52
CA ILE A 40 1.26 3.60 18.61
C ILE A 40 2.15 4.79 18.26
N TYR A 41 2.93 5.26 19.24
CA TYR A 41 3.83 6.39 19.07
C TYR A 41 5.23 5.92 18.70
N LEU A 42 5.71 6.36 17.53
CA LEU A 42 6.99 5.99 16.95
C LEU A 42 7.80 7.25 16.60
N THR A 43 9.12 7.12 16.48
CA THR A 43 9.91 8.18 15.84
C THR A 43 9.55 8.30 14.35
N ALA A 44 9.92 9.40 13.69
CA ALA A 44 9.69 9.56 12.25
C ALA A 44 10.29 8.39 11.43
N VAL A 45 11.51 7.96 11.77
CA VAL A 45 12.22 6.85 11.11
C VAL A 45 11.51 5.52 11.34
N GLU A 46 11.07 5.26 12.57
CA GLU A 46 10.34 4.03 12.92
C GLU A 46 8.98 3.95 12.24
N ARG A 47 8.24 5.06 12.21
CA ARG A 47 6.98 5.15 11.47
C ARG A 47 7.19 4.87 9.99
N GLU A 48 8.24 5.45 9.41
CA GLU A 48 8.52 5.26 7.99
C GLU A 48 8.83 3.80 7.66
N ALA A 49 9.59 3.09 8.51
CA ALA A 49 9.82 1.67 8.34
C ALA A 49 8.51 0.86 8.31
N VAL A 50 7.60 1.12 9.26
CA VAL A 50 6.29 0.42 9.30
C VAL A 50 5.42 0.77 8.10
N LEU A 51 5.39 2.04 7.68
CA LEU A 51 4.59 2.45 6.52
C LEU A 51 5.17 1.93 5.20
N SER A 52 6.50 1.75 5.11
CA SER A 52 7.14 1.13 3.96
C SER A 52 6.73 -0.34 3.82
N GLU A 53 6.70 -1.08 4.93
CA GLU A 53 6.17 -2.45 4.95
C GLU A 53 4.71 -2.49 4.46
N MET A 54 3.86 -1.60 4.99
CA MET A 54 2.45 -1.51 4.59
C MET A 54 2.27 -1.20 3.10
N ARG A 55 3.12 -0.35 2.51
CA ARG A 55 3.09 -0.10 1.06
C ARG A 55 3.48 -1.35 0.26
N GLY A 56 4.47 -2.12 0.72
CA GLY A 56 4.84 -3.40 0.12
C GLY A 56 3.68 -4.41 0.09
N PHE A 57 2.87 -4.47 1.15
CA PHE A 57 1.65 -5.29 1.19
C PHE A 57 0.62 -4.85 0.15
N VAL A 58 0.42 -3.53 -0.02
CA VAL A 58 -0.51 -2.98 -1.02
C VAL A 58 -0.03 -3.28 -2.43
N GLU A 59 1.27 -3.11 -2.71
CA GLU A 59 1.87 -3.44 -4.01
C GLU A 59 1.71 -4.92 -4.34
N SER A 60 1.97 -5.80 -3.37
CA SER A 60 1.83 -7.24 -3.53
C SER A 60 0.38 -7.64 -3.77
N THR A 61 -0.56 -7.05 -3.03
CA THR A 61 -2.00 -7.24 -3.23
C THR A 61 -2.43 -6.84 -4.64
N ALA A 62 -1.99 -5.66 -5.11
CA ALA A 62 -2.32 -5.19 -6.46
C ALA A 62 -1.76 -6.13 -7.54
N GLY A 63 -0.54 -6.65 -7.35
CA GLY A 63 0.06 -7.64 -8.25
C GLY A 63 -0.67 -8.98 -8.26
N ILE A 64 -1.11 -9.46 -7.09
CA ILE A 64 -1.89 -10.70 -6.96
C ILE A 64 -3.25 -10.55 -7.64
N VAL A 65 -3.97 -9.45 -7.42
CA VAL A 65 -5.27 -9.21 -8.07
C VAL A 65 -5.15 -9.22 -9.59
N LYS A 66 -4.11 -8.57 -10.14
CA LYS A 66 -3.82 -8.61 -11.58
C LYS A 66 -3.53 -10.04 -12.05
N GLY A 67 -2.67 -10.77 -11.34
CA GLY A 67 -2.36 -12.16 -11.67
C GLY A 67 -3.57 -13.08 -11.61
N ILE A 68 -4.47 -12.91 -10.62
CA ILE A 68 -5.74 -13.64 -10.54
C ILE A 68 -6.64 -13.31 -11.74
N ALA A 69 -6.79 -12.04 -12.09
CA ALA A 69 -7.62 -11.60 -13.20
C ALA A 69 -7.13 -12.11 -14.57
N ASP A 70 -5.81 -12.22 -14.73
CA ASP A 70 -5.15 -12.72 -15.94
C ASP A 70 -4.91 -14.25 -15.91
N GLU A 71 -5.41 -14.95 -14.88
CA GLU A 71 -5.16 -16.38 -14.62
C GLU A 71 -3.66 -16.76 -14.61
N ASN A 72 -2.79 -15.80 -14.28
CA ASN A 72 -1.34 -15.93 -14.25
C ASN A 72 -0.83 -16.24 -12.83
N MET A 73 -0.73 -17.52 -12.51
CA MET A 73 -0.31 -17.97 -11.16
C MET A 73 1.19 -17.78 -10.88
N GLU A 74 2.02 -17.66 -11.91
CA GLU A 74 3.42 -17.25 -11.74
C GLU A 74 3.49 -15.80 -11.23
N MET A 75 2.67 -14.90 -11.80
CA MET A 75 2.56 -13.52 -11.35
C MET A 75 1.99 -13.43 -9.93
N VAL A 76 0.99 -14.26 -9.59
CA VAL A 76 0.46 -14.37 -8.22
C VAL A 76 1.57 -14.79 -7.25
N THR A 77 2.28 -15.88 -7.55
CA THR A 77 3.37 -16.41 -6.74
C THR A 77 4.47 -15.37 -6.53
N ALA A 78 4.94 -14.74 -7.61
CA ALA A 78 6.01 -13.74 -7.55
C ALA A 78 5.62 -12.52 -6.71
N ASN A 79 4.39 -12.03 -6.81
CA ASN A 79 3.94 -10.89 -6.01
C ASN A 79 3.68 -11.26 -4.55
N ALA A 80 3.13 -12.44 -4.28
CA ALA A 80 2.90 -12.90 -2.92
C ALA A 80 4.22 -13.11 -2.15
N ARG A 81 5.25 -13.69 -2.78
CA ARG A 81 6.58 -13.88 -2.15
C ARG A 81 7.25 -12.57 -1.71
N LYS A 82 6.98 -11.44 -2.39
CA LYS A 82 7.53 -10.12 -1.99
C LYS A 82 7.10 -9.68 -0.60
N SER A 83 5.96 -10.17 -0.12
CA SER A 83 5.39 -9.87 1.19
C SER A 83 5.39 -11.07 2.15
N GLY A 84 6.08 -12.16 1.80
CA GLY A 84 6.24 -13.33 2.66
C GLY A 84 7.08 -13.03 3.91
N LYS A 85 7.34 -14.03 4.75
CA LYS A 85 8.08 -13.88 6.02
C LYS A 85 9.46 -13.24 5.88
N LYS A 86 10.13 -13.44 4.74
CA LYS A 86 11.44 -12.86 4.48
C LYS A 86 11.41 -11.33 4.37
N ALA A 87 10.29 -10.74 3.96
CA ALA A 87 10.12 -9.30 3.85
C ALA A 87 10.23 -8.63 5.22
N GLY A 88 9.51 -9.13 6.23
CA GLY A 88 9.47 -8.53 7.57
C GLY A 88 10.79 -8.60 8.36
N ALA A 89 11.84 -9.23 7.85
CA ALA A 89 13.14 -9.35 8.51
C ALA A 89 13.91 -8.02 8.61
N HIS A 90 13.58 -7.03 7.76
CA HIS A 90 14.26 -5.73 7.75
C HIS A 90 13.74 -4.74 8.81
N MET A 91 12.77 -5.14 9.63
CA MET A 91 12.15 -4.24 10.60
C MET A 91 13.12 -3.88 11.74
N PRO A 92 13.28 -2.58 12.07
CA PRO A 92 14.19 -2.15 13.12
C PRO A 92 13.92 -2.82 14.47
N HIS A 93 14.98 -3.33 15.12
CA HIS A 93 14.85 -3.91 16.47
C HIS A 93 14.26 -2.96 17.51
N THR A 94 14.40 -1.64 17.31
CA THR A 94 13.83 -0.60 18.19
C THR A 94 12.29 -0.68 18.26
N LEU A 95 11.63 -1.23 17.24
CA LEU A 95 10.18 -1.39 17.19
C LEU A 95 9.66 -2.52 18.09
N HIS A 96 10.47 -3.56 18.37
CA HIS A 96 9.99 -4.76 19.08
C HIS A 96 9.38 -4.45 20.45
N LYS A 97 9.93 -3.46 21.16
CA LYS A 97 9.47 -3.01 22.48
C LYS A 97 8.29 -2.04 22.42
N LYS A 98 8.08 -1.37 21.28
CA LYS A 98 7.04 -0.33 21.10
C LYS A 98 5.75 -0.87 20.49
N LEU A 99 5.85 -1.93 19.69
CA LEU A 99 4.69 -2.53 19.03
C LEU A 99 3.91 -3.47 19.98
N PRO A 100 2.59 -3.30 20.11
CA PRO A 100 1.73 -4.23 20.85
C PRO A 100 1.86 -5.67 20.36
N ALA A 101 1.67 -6.65 21.26
CA ALA A 101 1.74 -8.06 20.90
C ALA A 101 0.71 -8.44 19.81
N SER A 102 -0.50 -7.90 19.89
CA SER A 102 -1.56 -8.08 18.89
C SER A 102 -1.21 -7.50 17.53
N PHE A 103 -0.56 -6.33 17.48
CA PHE A 103 -0.04 -5.74 16.23
C PHE A 103 0.98 -6.67 15.58
N LYS A 104 1.96 -7.15 16.36
CA LYS A 104 2.99 -8.08 15.87
C LYS A 104 2.37 -9.38 15.38
N LYS A 105 1.38 -9.92 16.09
CA LYS A 105 0.67 -11.14 15.68
C LYS A 105 -0.03 -10.96 14.33
N LEU A 106 -0.73 -9.85 14.12
CA LEU A 106 -1.36 -9.54 12.84
C LEU A 106 -0.33 -9.42 11.72
N GLY A 107 0.75 -8.66 11.93
CA GLY A 107 1.83 -8.51 10.93
C GLY A 107 2.48 -9.85 10.56
N SER A 108 2.86 -10.66 11.56
CA SER A 108 3.43 -11.99 11.30
C SER A 108 2.45 -12.93 10.60
N ASP A 109 1.16 -12.86 10.93
CA ASP A 109 0.12 -13.66 10.27
C ASP A 109 -0.09 -13.25 8.81
N THR A 110 -0.07 -11.95 8.51
CA THR A 110 -0.11 -11.42 7.15
C THR A 110 1.03 -11.96 6.30
N HIS A 111 2.28 -11.88 6.80
CA HIS A 111 3.43 -12.45 6.10
C HIS A 111 3.30 -13.96 5.85
N ARG A 112 2.82 -14.71 6.85
CA ARG A 112 2.58 -16.15 6.72
C ARG A 112 1.56 -16.45 5.62
N ARG A 113 0.45 -15.70 5.56
CA ARG A 113 -0.60 -15.88 4.56
C ARG A 113 -0.14 -15.54 3.15
N PHE A 114 0.73 -14.52 2.99
CA PHE A 114 1.38 -14.28 1.70
C PHE A 114 2.26 -15.45 1.26
N ASP A 115 3.02 -16.07 2.19
CA ASP A 115 3.82 -17.26 1.87
C ASP A 115 2.98 -18.48 1.49
N GLU A 116 1.83 -18.66 2.16
CA GLU A 116 0.87 -19.74 1.87
C GLU A 116 0.19 -19.53 0.52
N LEU A 117 -0.29 -18.32 0.24
CA LEU A 117 -0.88 -17.97 -1.05
C LEU A 117 0.14 -18.19 -2.18
N ALA A 118 1.39 -17.78 -1.98
CA ALA A 118 2.45 -18.05 -2.95
C ALA A 118 2.69 -19.54 -3.19
N LEU A 119 2.69 -20.36 -2.13
CA LEU A 119 2.90 -21.79 -2.24
C LEU A 119 1.75 -22.48 -2.99
N ASP A 120 0.52 -22.14 -2.65
CA ASP A 120 -0.66 -22.77 -3.23
C ASP A 120 -0.89 -22.31 -4.66
N ALA A 121 -0.59 -21.04 -4.99
CA ALA A 121 -0.61 -20.57 -6.38
C ALA A 121 0.40 -21.34 -7.25
N GLU A 122 1.60 -21.61 -6.72
CA GLU A 122 2.65 -22.37 -7.40
C GLU A 122 2.29 -23.87 -7.58
N GLN A 123 1.66 -24.47 -6.57
CA GLN A 123 1.41 -25.92 -6.54
C GLN A 123 0.05 -26.33 -7.12
N LEU A 124 -0.99 -25.54 -6.88
CA LEU A 124 -2.38 -25.90 -7.21
C LEU A 124 -2.85 -25.17 -8.46
N GLY A 125 -2.42 -23.92 -8.65
CA GLY A 125 -2.80 -23.09 -9.80
C GLY A 125 -4.30 -22.72 -9.85
N ASP A 126 -5.03 -22.84 -8.73
CA ASP A 126 -6.48 -22.62 -8.68
C ASP A 126 -6.82 -21.14 -8.37
N VAL A 127 -7.49 -20.49 -9.31
CA VAL A 127 -7.88 -19.07 -9.24
C VAL A 127 -8.83 -18.80 -8.07
N GLY A 128 -9.81 -19.68 -7.85
CA GLY A 128 -10.82 -19.52 -6.81
C GLY A 128 -10.21 -19.62 -5.41
N HIS A 129 -9.31 -20.58 -5.22
CA HIS A 129 -8.54 -20.77 -4.00
C HIS A 129 -7.62 -19.59 -3.72
N ALA A 130 -6.85 -19.14 -4.71
CA ALA A 130 -5.99 -17.96 -4.57
C ALA A 130 -6.77 -16.70 -4.18
N LEU A 131 -7.95 -16.48 -4.78
CA LEU A 131 -8.83 -15.36 -4.45
C LEU A 131 -9.39 -15.49 -3.02
N SER A 132 -9.80 -16.69 -2.61
CA SER A 132 -10.26 -16.96 -1.24
C SER A 132 -9.17 -16.68 -0.20
N GLN A 133 -7.94 -17.15 -0.46
CA GLN A 133 -6.78 -16.87 0.40
C GLN A 133 -6.47 -15.38 0.48
N LEU A 134 -6.55 -14.66 -0.65
CA LEU A 134 -6.37 -13.21 -0.66
C LEU A 134 -7.44 -12.52 0.22
N GLY A 135 -8.71 -12.92 0.10
CA GLY A 135 -9.79 -12.41 0.94
C GLY A 135 -9.50 -12.59 2.44
N ALA A 136 -9.15 -13.81 2.84
CA ALA A 136 -8.80 -14.11 4.23
C ALA A 136 -7.54 -13.37 4.74
N LEU A 137 -6.60 -13.05 3.84
CA LEU A 137 -5.44 -12.24 4.15
C LEU A 137 -5.84 -10.78 4.41
N LEU A 138 -6.73 -10.22 3.59
CA LEU A 138 -7.17 -8.82 3.71
C LEU A 138 -7.93 -8.54 5.01
N ASP A 139 -8.54 -9.54 5.64
CA ASP A 139 -9.13 -9.42 6.98
C ASP A 139 -8.10 -8.96 8.04
N ASN A 140 -6.82 -9.30 7.89
CA ASN A 140 -5.77 -8.80 8.76
C ASN A 140 -5.52 -7.30 8.55
N CYS A 141 -5.61 -6.82 7.31
CA CYS A 141 -5.50 -5.39 7.00
C CYS A 141 -6.64 -4.63 7.68
N VAL A 142 -7.89 -5.07 7.49
CA VAL A 142 -9.07 -4.47 8.12
C VAL A 142 -8.96 -4.47 9.65
N SER A 143 -8.56 -5.60 10.23
CA SER A 143 -8.36 -5.75 11.67
C SER A 143 -7.26 -4.82 12.20
N CYS A 144 -6.12 -4.73 11.52
CA CYS A 144 -5.02 -3.87 11.94
C CYS A 144 -5.43 -2.38 11.87
N HIS A 145 -6.06 -1.96 10.77
CA HIS A 145 -6.45 -0.57 10.55
C HIS A 145 -7.63 -0.10 11.43
N SER A 146 -8.47 -1.01 11.91
CA SER A 146 -9.51 -0.68 12.90
C SER A 146 -8.96 -0.58 14.32
N LEU A 147 -7.96 -1.40 14.66
CA LEU A 147 -7.39 -1.48 16.01
C LEU A 147 -6.25 -0.50 16.27
N PHE A 148 -5.49 -0.09 15.27
CA PHE A 148 -4.24 0.65 15.48
C PHE A 148 -4.13 1.91 14.64
N ARG A 149 -3.50 2.93 15.21
CA ARG A 149 -3.04 4.11 14.50
C ARG A 149 -1.60 4.41 14.83
N ILE A 150 -0.80 4.63 13.80
CA ILE A 150 0.60 5.02 13.96
C ILE A 150 0.68 6.55 14.03
N LYS A 151 1.29 7.05 15.10
CA LYS A 151 1.54 8.46 15.36
C LYS A 151 3.03 8.71 15.47
N VAL A 152 3.46 9.90 15.06
CA VAL A 152 4.83 10.37 15.29
C VAL A 152 4.87 11.00 16.69
N ARG A 153 5.93 10.71 17.43
CA ARG A 153 6.30 11.41 18.66
C ARG A 153 7.26 12.55 18.36
#